data_AF-A0A9P0LA94-F1
#
_entry.id   AF-A0A9P0LA94-F1
#
_cell.length_a   1.000
_cell.length_b   1.000
_cell.length_c   1.000
_cell.angle_alpha   90.00
_cell.angle_beta   90.00
_cell.angle_gamma   90.00
#
_symmetry.space_group_name_H-M   'P 1'
#
loop_
_entity.id
_entity.type
_entity.pdbx_description
1 polymer ?
#
loop_
_entity_poly.entity_id
_entity_poly.type
_entity_poly.pdbx_seq_one_letter_code
_entity_poly.pdbx_strand_id
1 'polypeptide(L)'
;MNNLQYLVILGLICCTYAKISEDELKQYLNNVYEREASDQCRKAALAQFDFETDIRNKKKEELTTNLTLEQAAWEKNVWTKYFKDIVPEEYEDPTIRREVKFLKILGSAALEPKKLEEVRNNNK
;
A
#
# COMPACT_ATOMS: atom_id res chain seq x y z
N MET A 1 44.69 26.71 18.02
CA MET A 1 43.64 26.07 18.85
C MET A 1 42.46 27.02 18.89
N ASN A 2 41.23 26.77 18.47
CA ASN A 2 40.51 25.61 17.93
C ASN A 2 39.36 26.25 17.13
N ASN A 3 39.23 26.02 15.82
CA ASN A 3 38.07 26.52 15.06
C ASN A 3 37.76 25.67 13.82
N LEU A 4 38.07 24.37 13.87
CA LEU A 4 37.93 23.48 12.71
C LEU A 4 37.28 22.13 13.05
N GLN A 5 36.36 22.09 14.02
CA GLN A 5 35.64 20.86 14.36
C GLN A 5 34.12 20.91 14.24
N TYR A 6 33.51 22.07 13.98
CA TYR A 6 32.05 22.18 13.91
C TYR A 6 31.44 21.97 12.50
N LEU A 7 32.25 21.86 11.45
CA LEU A 7 31.75 21.77 10.07
C LEU A 7 31.50 20.35 9.54
N VAL A 8 31.83 19.29 10.31
CA VAL A 8 31.74 17.91 9.81
C VAL A 8 30.49 17.16 10.32
N ILE A 9 29.78 17.67 11.33
CA ILE A 9 28.71 16.90 12.00
C ILE A 9 27.30 17.20 11.45
N LEU A 10 27.12 18.18 10.57
CA LEU A 10 25.82 18.47 9.93
C LEU A 10 25.63 17.80 8.56
N GLY A 11 26.62 17.04 8.07
CA GLY A 11 26.58 16.42 6.74
C GLY A 11 25.99 15.01 6.67
N LEU A 12 25.51 14.44 7.78
CA LEU A 12 25.18 13.01 7.87
C LEU A 12 23.74 12.69 8.31
N ILE A 13 22.83 13.67 8.25
CA ILE A 13 21.38 13.45 8.42
C ILE A 13 20.65 13.98 7.18
N CYS A 14 21.06 13.49 6.02
CA CYS A 14 20.14 13.35 4.91
C CYS A 14 20.12 11.85 4.62
N CYS A 15 19.35 11.10 5.43
CA CYS A 15 18.77 9.86 4.93
C CYS A 15 17.90 10.28 3.75
N THR A 16 18.53 10.45 2.59
CA THR A 16 17.82 10.51 1.33
C THR A 16 17.13 9.16 1.25
N TYR A 17 15.82 9.17 1.48
CA TYR A 17 14.95 8.08 1.06
C TYR A 17 15.23 7.97 -0.44
N ALA A 18 16.06 7.00 -0.82
CA ALA A 18 16.42 6.81 -2.21
C ALA A 18 15.11 6.52 -2.95
N LYS A 19 14.69 7.48 -3.75
CA LYS A 19 13.49 7.38 -4.57
C LYS A 19 13.69 6.20 -5.53
N ILE A 20 12.72 5.29 -5.60
CA ILE A 20 12.76 4.16 -6.53
C ILE A 20 12.87 4.67 -7.98
N SER A 21 13.88 4.19 -8.71
CA SER A 21 14.05 4.54 -10.12
C SER A 21 12.94 3.94 -10.99
N GLU A 22 12.77 4.44 -12.22
CA GLU A 22 11.76 3.89 -13.13
C GLU A 22 11.99 2.41 -13.45
N ASP A 23 13.23 2.00 -13.69
CA ASP A 23 13.56 0.61 -13.99
C ASP A 23 13.34 -0.32 -12.79
N GLU A 24 13.73 0.11 -11.58
CA GLU A 24 13.45 -0.64 -10.36
C GLU A 24 11.95 -0.75 -10.10
N LEU A 25 11.20 0.33 -10.36
CA LEU A 25 9.76 0.34 -10.22
C LEU A 25 9.10 -0.61 -11.22
N LYS A 26 9.52 -0.59 -12.50
CA LYS A 26 9.07 -1.54 -13.53
C LYS A 26 9.31 -2.97 -13.11
N GLN A 27 10.48 -3.27 -12.55
CA GLN A 27 10.79 -4.62 -12.06
C GLN A 27 9.94 -5.00 -10.86
N TYR A 28 9.73 -4.09 -9.91
CA TYR A 28 8.89 -4.34 -8.74
C TYR A 28 7.43 -4.61 -9.16
N LEU A 29 6.88 -3.77 -10.04
CA LEU A 29 5.51 -3.92 -10.53
C LEU A 29 5.31 -5.28 -11.19
N ASN A 30 6.16 -5.61 -12.16
CA ASN A 30 6.03 -6.83 -12.96
C ASN A 30 6.30 -8.14 -12.18
N ASN A 31 7.21 -8.12 -11.21
CA ASN A 31 7.69 -9.36 -10.57
C ASN A 31 7.14 -9.60 -9.16
N VAL A 32 6.63 -8.56 -8.50
CA VAL A 32 6.23 -8.62 -7.08
C VAL A 32 4.83 -8.06 -6.90
N TYR A 33 4.63 -6.78 -7.21
CA TYR A 33 3.37 -6.08 -6.89
C TYR A 33 2.16 -6.79 -7.50
N GLU A 34 2.17 -7.04 -8.81
CA GLU A 34 1.01 -7.61 -9.51
C GLU A 34 0.60 -8.98 -8.96
N ARG A 35 1.59 -9.82 -8.63
CA ARG A 35 1.34 -11.14 -8.03
C ARG A 35 0.71 -11.01 -6.65
N GLU A 36 1.27 -10.16 -5.79
CA GLU A 36 0.78 -9.98 -4.42
C GLU A 36 -0.59 -9.30 -4.38
N ALA A 37 -0.78 -8.24 -5.18
CA ALA A 37 -2.05 -7.55 -5.33
C ALA A 37 -3.15 -8.53 -5.80
N SER A 38 -2.85 -9.33 -6.82
CA SER A 38 -3.79 -10.33 -7.34
C SER A 38 -4.18 -11.38 -6.30
N ASP A 39 -3.23 -11.86 -5.48
CA ASP A 39 -3.54 -12.84 -4.43
C ASP A 39 -4.38 -12.23 -3.30
N GLN A 40 -4.05 -11.01 -2.85
CA GLN A 40 -4.83 -10.30 -1.84
C GLN A 40 -6.26 -10.01 -2.31
N CYS A 41 -6.42 -9.48 -3.52
CA CYS A 41 -7.73 -9.25 -4.14
C CYS A 41 -8.53 -10.55 -4.27
N ARG A 42 -7.90 -11.64 -4.72
CA ARG A 42 -8.56 -12.94 -4.85
C ARG A 42 -9.05 -13.46 -3.50
N LYS A 43 -8.24 -13.38 -2.45
CA LYS A 43 -8.60 -13.83 -1.10
C LYS A 43 -9.81 -13.07 -0.57
N ALA A 44 -9.78 -11.74 -0.64
CA ALA A 44 -10.87 -10.90 -0.15
C ALA A 44 -12.15 -11.10 -0.98
N ALA A 45 -12.04 -11.18 -2.30
CA ALA A 45 -13.18 -11.41 -3.19
C ALA A 45 -13.86 -12.76 -2.95
N LEU A 46 -13.07 -13.84 -2.76
CA LEU A 46 -13.63 -15.16 -2.47
C LEU A 46 -14.36 -15.19 -1.12
N ALA A 47 -13.78 -14.62 -0.07
CA ALA A 47 -14.47 -14.59 1.23
C ALA A 47 -15.76 -13.75 1.16
N GLN A 48 -15.73 -12.62 0.46
CA GLN A 48 -16.90 -11.80 0.25
C GLN A 48 -18.01 -12.58 -0.47
N PHE A 49 -17.67 -13.26 -1.56
CA PHE A 49 -18.60 -14.11 -2.29
C PHE A 49 -19.16 -15.25 -1.43
N ASP A 50 -18.30 -15.93 -0.65
CA ASP A 50 -18.70 -17.03 0.22
C ASP A 50 -19.69 -16.57 1.30
N PHE A 51 -19.50 -15.36 1.84
CA PHE A 51 -20.44 -14.74 2.79
C PHE A 51 -21.73 -14.31 2.09
N GLU A 52 -21.67 -13.66 0.93
CA GLU A 52 -22.85 -13.19 0.18
C GLU A 52 -23.76 -14.34 -0.25
N THR A 53 -23.20 -15.52 -0.51
CA THR A 53 -23.96 -16.73 -0.81
C THR A 53 -24.51 -17.44 0.43
N ASP A 54 -24.13 -17.02 1.64
CA ASP A 54 -24.52 -17.62 2.93
C ASP A 54 -24.51 -16.56 4.06
N ILE A 55 -25.35 -15.54 3.89
CA ILE A 55 -25.32 -14.30 4.69
C ILE A 55 -25.61 -14.49 6.19
N ARG A 56 -26.14 -15.65 6.60
CA ARG A 56 -26.43 -15.95 8.02
C ARG A 56 -25.23 -16.58 8.74
N ASN A 57 -24.18 -16.92 8.01
CA ASN A 57 -23.02 -17.60 8.54
C ASN A 57 -22.01 -16.62 9.16
N LYS A 58 -22.03 -16.52 10.49
CA LYS A 58 -21.16 -15.61 11.24
C LYS A 58 -19.67 -15.87 11.06
N LYS A 59 -19.26 -17.11 10.84
CA LYS A 59 -17.84 -17.42 10.57
C LYS A 59 -17.37 -16.84 9.23
N LYS A 60 -18.24 -16.87 8.21
CA LYS A 60 -17.94 -16.28 6.90
C LYS A 60 -17.95 -14.76 6.96
N GLU A 61 -18.87 -14.18 7.74
CA GLU A 61 -18.89 -12.74 8.03
C GLU A 61 -17.56 -12.27 8.67
N GLU A 62 -17.11 -12.96 9.73
CA GLU A 62 -15.85 -12.70 10.43
C GLU A 62 -14.64 -12.88 9.51
N LEU A 63 -14.59 -13.99 8.74
CA LEU A 63 -13.50 -14.26 7.80
C LEU A 63 -13.35 -13.13 6.79
N THR A 64 -14.47 -12.68 6.23
CA THR A 64 -14.47 -11.61 5.25
C THR A 64 -13.95 -10.31 5.87
N THR A 65 -14.31 -10.00 7.13
CA THR A 65 -13.78 -8.84 7.86
C THR A 65 -12.27 -8.93 8.04
N ASN A 66 -11.79 -10.09 8.49
CA ASN A 66 -10.37 -10.32 8.70
C ASN A 66 -9.55 -10.15 7.42
N LEU A 67 -10.02 -10.72 6.29
CA LEU A 67 -9.32 -10.59 5.01
C LEU A 67 -9.35 -9.16 4.46
N THR A 68 -10.40 -8.39 4.69
CA THR A 68 -10.39 -6.95 4.34
C THR A 68 -9.38 -6.17 5.17
N LEU A 69 -9.27 -6.47 6.47
CA LEU A 69 -8.26 -5.82 7.33
C LEU A 69 -6.83 -6.23 6.92
N GLU A 70 -6.61 -7.51 6.58
CA GLU A 70 -5.33 -8.00 6.06
C GLU A 70 -4.95 -7.30 4.75
N GLN A 71 -5.87 -7.25 3.80
CA GLN A 71 -5.66 -6.57 2.52
C GLN A 71 -5.31 -5.09 2.73
N ALA A 72 -6.09 -4.37 3.55
CA ALA A 72 -5.83 -2.97 3.84
C ALA A 72 -4.48 -2.73 4.52
N ALA A 73 -4.07 -3.63 5.43
CA ALA A 73 -2.75 -3.57 6.06
C ALA A 73 -1.63 -3.77 5.04
N TRP A 74 -1.78 -4.73 4.12
CA TRP A 74 -0.83 -4.94 3.02
C TRP A 74 -0.77 -3.72 2.08
N GLU A 75 -1.91 -3.16 1.67
CA GLU A 75 -2.00 -1.96 0.84
C GLU A 75 -1.29 -0.77 1.50
N LYS A 76 -1.54 -0.53 2.79
CA LYS A 76 -0.89 0.55 3.56
C LYS A 76 0.62 0.35 3.65
N ASN A 77 1.09 -0.89 3.81
CA ASN A 77 2.52 -1.21 3.86
C ASN A 77 3.21 -0.93 2.50
N VAL A 78 2.67 -1.50 1.42
CA VAL A 78 3.18 -1.30 0.06
C VAL A 78 3.18 0.18 -0.32
N TRP A 79 2.07 0.88 -0.03
CA TRP A 79 1.97 2.32 -0.24
C TRP A 79 3.03 3.11 0.53
N THR A 80 3.19 2.83 1.83
CA THR A 80 4.20 3.50 2.66
C THR A 80 5.61 3.29 2.12
N LYS A 81 5.90 2.09 1.63
CA LYS A 81 7.23 1.71 1.16
C LYS A 81 7.57 2.27 -0.23
N TYR A 82 6.61 2.28 -1.16
CA TYR A 82 6.90 2.53 -2.57
C TYR A 82 6.14 3.72 -3.18
N PHE A 83 4.95 4.06 -2.70
CA PHE A 83 4.04 4.98 -3.40
C PHE A 83 3.74 6.28 -2.66
N LYS A 84 3.95 6.35 -1.34
CA LYS A 84 3.63 7.54 -0.53
C LYS A 84 4.37 8.78 -1.04
N ASP A 85 5.67 8.66 -1.26
CA ASP A 85 6.56 9.79 -1.55
C ASP A 85 6.92 9.92 -3.05
N ILE A 86 6.31 9.08 -3.90
CA ILE A 86 6.56 9.07 -5.35
C ILE A 86 5.98 10.33 -6.02
N VAL A 87 6.66 10.88 -7.02
CA VAL A 87 6.14 11.99 -7.84
C VAL A 87 5.91 11.43 -9.25
N PRO A 88 4.64 11.17 -9.65
CA PRO A 88 4.35 10.49 -10.92
C PRO A 88 4.91 11.21 -12.15
N GLU A 89 5.00 12.54 -12.10
CA GLU A 89 5.50 13.40 -13.17
C GLU A 89 7.00 13.22 -13.44
N GLU A 90 7.74 12.57 -12.53
CA GLU A 90 9.16 12.27 -12.71
C GLU A 90 9.44 10.97 -13.47
N TYR A 91 8.41 10.17 -13.77
CA TYR A 91 8.54 8.97 -14.61
C TYR A 91 8.33 9.36 -16.07
N GLU A 92 9.17 8.87 -16.97
CA GLU A 92 9.13 9.15 -18.40
C GLU A 92 8.03 8.34 -19.08
N ASP A 93 7.95 7.04 -18.78
CA ASP A 93 7.00 6.12 -19.38
C ASP A 93 5.55 6.48 -19.01
N PRO A 94 4.68 6.77 -20.01
CA PRO A 94 3.29 7.15 -19.76
C PRO A 94 2.47 6.06 -19.06
N THR A 95 2.82 4.79 -19.24
CA THR A 95 2.16 3.66 -18.59
C THR A 95 2.49 3.66 -17.10
N ILE A 96 3.78 3.71 -16.76
CA ILE A 96 4.24 3.76 -15.37
C ILE A 96 3.70 4.99 -14.65
N ARG A 97 3.77 6.16 -15.29
CA ARG A 97 3.19 7.39 -14.73
C ARG A 97 1.70 7.23 -14.41
N ARG A 98 0.93 6.55 -15.27
CA ARG A 98 -0.50 6.30 -15.02
C ARG A 98 -0.72 5.32 -13.87
N GLU A 99 0.02 4.23 -13.82
CA GLU A 99 -0.06 3.23 -12.75
C GLU A 99 0.29 3.85 -11.41
N VAL A 100 1.38 4.60 -11.33
CA VAL A 100 1.81 5.29 -10.11
C VAL A 100 0.78 6.33 -9.64
N LYS A 101 0.14 7.07 -10.56
CA LYS A 101 -0.95 7.99 -10.19
C LYS A 101 -2.08 7.28 -9.47
N PHE A 102 -2.41 6.06 -9.89
CA PHE A 102 -3.41 5.25 -9.23
C PHE A 102 -2.89 4.71 -7.88
N LEU A 103 -1.71 4.08 -7.88
CA LEU A 103 -1.13 3.42 -6.71
C LEU A 103 -0.73 4.37 -5.57
N LYS A 104 -0.56 5.66 -5.87
CA LYS A 104 -0.33 6.72 -4.87
C LYS A 104 -1.58 7.01 -4.03
N ILE A 105 -2.78 6.63 -4.49
CA ILE A 105 -4.03 6.85 -3.77
C ILE A 105 -4.34 5.60 -2.93
N LEU A 106 -4.22 5.70 -1.62
CA LEU A 106 -4.38 4.56 -0.70
C LEU A 106 -5.86 4.15 -0.49
N GLY A 107 -6.83 5.05 -0.72
CA GLY A 107 -8.25 4.73 -0.56
C GLY A 107 -8.65 4.39 0.89
N SER A 108 -9.52 3.39 1.06
CA SER A 108 -10.04 2.99 2.39
C SER A 108 -8.99 2.44 3.33
N ALA A 109 -7.89 1.89 2.81
CA ALA A 109 -6.75 1.44 3.61
C ALA A 109 -6.02 2.58 4.35
N ALA A 110 -6.36 3.84 4.06
CA ALA A 110 -5.91 4.99 4.84
C ALA A 110 -6.54 5.04 6.24
N LEU A 111 -7.71 4.41 6.44
CA LEU A 111 -8.38 4.36 7.73
C LEU A 111 -7.61 3.50 8.74
N GLU A 112 -7.74 3.84 10.02
CA GLU A 112 -7.28 2.96 11.10
C GLU A 112 -8.13 1.67 11.15
N PRO A 113 -7.56 0.50 11.53
CA PRO A 113 -8.23 -0.79 11.41
C PRO A 113 -9.62 -0.85 12.03
N LYS A 114 -9.79 -0.29 13.24
CA LYS A 114 -11.10 -0.21 13.91
C LYS A 114 -12.10 0.61 13.12
N LYS A 115 -11.66 1.72 12.52
CA LYS A 115 -12.54 2.58 11.73
C LYS A 115 -12.94 1.92 10.41
N LEU A 116 -12.01 1.21 9.80
CA LEU A 116 -12.27 0.43 8.60
C LEU A 116 -13.29 -0.69 8.88
N GLU A 117 -13.14 -1.39 10.00
CA GLU A 117 -14.09 -2.41 10.46
C GLU A 117 -15.49 -1.82 10.70
N GLU A 118 -15.59 -0.68 11.38
CA GLU A 118 -16.86 0.03 11.59
C GLU A 118 -17.54 0.37 10.27
N VAL A 119 -16.82 1.02 9.33
CA VAL A 119 -17.38 1.44 8.03
C VAL A 119 -17.89 0.24 7.26
N ARG A 120 -17.12 -0.84 7.23
CA ARG A 120 -17.52 -2.10 6.58
C ARG A 120 -18.79 -2.69 7.19
N ASN A 121 -18.89 -2.73 8.51
CA ASN A 121 -20.03 -3.34 9.19
C ASN A 121 -21.30 -2.47 9.13
N ASN A 122 -21.15 -1.15 8.99
CA ASN A 122 -22.28 -0.22 8.88
C ASN A 122 -22.86 -0.10 7.46
N ASN A 123 -22.17 -0.61 6.43
CA ASN A 123 -22.63 -0.63 5.05
C ASN A 123 -23.41 -1.92 4.69
N LYS A 124 -23.86 -2.68 5.70
CA LYS A 124 -24.64 -3.91 5.55
C LYS A 124 -26.14 -3.65 5.56
#